data_AF-A0A2G6B4W0-F1
#
_entry.id   AF-A0A2G6B4W0-F1
#
_cell.length_a   1.000
_cell.length_b   1.000
_cell.length_c   1.000
_cell.angle_alpha   90.00
_cell.angle_beta   90.00
_cell.angle_gamma   90.00
#
_symmetry.space_group_name_H-M   'P 1'
#
loop_
_entity.id
_entity.type
_entity.pdbx_description
1 polymer ?
#
loop_
_entity_poly.entity_id
_entity_poly.type
_entity_poly.pdbx_seq_one_letter_code
_entity_poly.pdbx_strand_id
1 'polypeptide(L)'
;MIYKKDANFPYPVLTNTSNSYESGGFTLSVDLKENTDNYRFNIELEIESDFLRKLLSTRKAKLYLVVQSKDNKFYEVDLNTKFIDIPKNRISINNRTSLQMSIQSKEEISFAYNNDINSFFKEFREDIVVSRYAILGFSNTVIFEGSSSKPFDLFERKVNPALSSAIKIELGSETIIIHYRDADLQFVGLPMSGNFNNPYIYMGLQKALSRFIGNYGEDGQVYIEDVDLPTDQLDAKLYRLMKAKMVVELTSETIDDAIYNISDKVIEKYALAVKGLATSGD
;
A
#
# COMPACT_ATOMS: atom_id res chain seq x y z
N MET A 1 -10.67 -14.22 10.58
CA MET A 1 -10.01 -14.64 11.83
C MET A 1 -8.64 -15.12 11.43
N ILE A 2 -7.58 -14.60 12.04
CA ILE A 2 -6.22 -15.11 11.83
C ILE A 2 -6.03 -16.32 12.75
N TYR A 3 -5.61 -17.43 12.17
CA TYR A 3 -5.31 -18.66 12.89
C TYR A 3 -3.89 -18.61 13.44
N LYS A 4 -3.74 -19.03 14.69
CA LYS A 4 -2.45 -19.15 15.39
C LYS A 4 -1.97 -20.60 15.35
N LYS A 5 -0.71 -20.80 15.74
CA LYS A 5 -0.03 -22.11 15.82
C LYS A 5 -0.79 -23.18 16.62
N ASP A 6 -1.56 -22.78 17.62
CA ASP A 6 -2.28 -23.71 18.52
C ASP A 6 -3.71 -24.03 18.04
N ALA A 7 -4.07 -23.65 16.81
CA ALA A 7 -5.38 -23.96 16.24
C ALA A 7 -5.48 -25.47 15.95
N ASN A 8 -6.31 -26.16 16.72
CA ASN A 8 -6.53 -27.59 16.55
C ASN A 8 -7.71 -27.86 15.62
N PHE A 9 -7.47 -28.68 14.60
CA PHE A 9 -8.48 -29.14 13.67
C PHE A 9 -8.57 -30.67 13.76
N PRO A 10 -9.79 -31.25 13.64
CA PRO A 10 -9.97 -32.69 13.67
C PRO A 10 -9.57 -33.39 12.36
N TYR A 11 -8.96 -32.66 11.43
CA TYR A 11 -8.56 -33.12 10.10
C TYR A 11 -7.28 -32.37 9.66
N PRO A 12 -6.57 -32.84 8.60
CA PRO A 12 -5.34 -32.20 8.12
C PRO A 12 -5.60 -30.78 7.61
N VAL A 13 -4.79 -29.82 8.05
CA VAL A 13 -4.81 -28.43 7.60
C VAL A 13 -3.40 -28.02 7.20
N LEU A 14 -3.25 -27.44 6.00
CA LEU A 14 -1.96 -26.95 5.53
C LEU A 14 -1.58 -25.67 6.27
N THR A 15 -0.48 -25.71 7.01
CA THR A 15 0.12 -24.54 7.65
C THR A 15 1.60 -24.80 7.92
N ASN A 16 2.40 -23.74 7.94
CA ASN A 16 3.85 -23.79 8.17
C ASN A 16 4.24 -24.29 9.57
N THR A 17 3.27 -24.51 10.46
CA THR A 17 3.50 -24.86 11.87
C THR A 17 3.00 -26.24 12.26
N SER A 18 2.27 -26.93 11.37
CA SER A 18 1.75 -28.27 11.61
C SER A 18 2.51 -29.28 10.75
N ASN A 19 2.63 -30.50 11.25
CA ASN A 19 3.24 -31.60 10.50
C ASN A 19 2.19 -32.43 9.75
N SER A 20 0.99 -31.89 9.51
CA SER A 20 -0.10 -32.65 8.87
C SER A 20 0.14 -32.94 7.38
N TYR A 21 1.05 -32.19 6.76
CA TYR A 21 1.50 -32.32 5.37
C TYR A 21 2.98 -32.69 5.30
N GLU A 22 3.39 -33.43 4.27
CA GLU A 22 4.81 -33.77 4.01
C GLU A 22 5.61 -32.53 3.58
N SER A 23 4.98 -31.69 2.76
CA SER A 23 5.48 -30.37 2.36
C SER A 23 4.48 -29.32 2.87
N GLY A 24 4.86 -28.64 3.95
CA GLY A 24 3.99 -27.76 4.73
C GLY A 24 3.96 -26.29 4.27
N GLY A 25 4.63 -25.96 3.17
CA GLY A 25 4.80 -24.57 2.75
C GLY A 25 3.49 -23.93 2.31
N PHE A 26 3.08 -22.92 3.07
CA PHE A 26 2.05 -21.97 2.70
C PHE A 26 2.53 -20.56 3.12
N THR A 27 3.20 -19.89 2.20
CA THR A 27 3.88 -18.62 2.46
C THR A 27 3.14 -17.46 1.79
N LEU A 28 2.90 -16.43 2.57
CA LEU A 28 2.40 -15.13 2.15
C LEU A 28 3.48 -14.09 2.43
N SER A 29 3.86 -13.38 1.37
CA SER A 29 4.65 -12.15 1.43
C SER A 29 3.78 -11.00 0.92
N VAL A 30 3.80 -9.87 1.63
CA VAL A 30 2.98 -8.70 1.28
C VAL A 30 3.81 -7.42 1.36
N ASP A 31 3.80 -6.65 0.28
CA ASP A 31 4.28 -5.27 0.24
C ASP A 31 3.09 -4.30 0.19
N LEU A 32 3.13 -3.22 0.97
CA LEU A 32 2.07 -2.24 1.07
C LEU A 32 2.48 -0.92 0.43
N LYS A 33 1.71 -0.51 -0.57
CA LYS A 33 1.74 0.85 -1.12
C LYS A 33 0.48 1.59 -0.73
N GLU A 34 0.56 2.91 -0.67
CA GLU A 34 -0.61 3.73 -0.37
C GLU A 34 -0.57 5.03 -1.16
N ASN A 35 -1.75 5.50 -1.55
CA ASN A 35 -1.94 6.85 -2.04
C ASN A 35 -2.97 7.56 -1.17
N THR A 36 -3.53 8.66 -1.65
CA THR A 36 -4.49 9.45 -0.90
C THR A 36 -5.78 8.68 -0.57
N ASP A 37 -6.24 7.80 -1.47
CA ASP A 37 -7.57 7.18 -1.37
C ASP A 37 -7.52 5.68 -1.09
N ASN A 38 -6.45 4.99 -1.45
CA ASN A 38 -6.36 3.53 -1.42
C ASN A 38 -5.08 3.02 -0.77
N TYR A 39 -5.19 1.82 -0.19
CA TYR A 39 -4.07 0.93 0.10
C TYR A 39 -3.98 -0.13 -1.01
N ARG A 40 -2.77 -0.41 -1.48
CA ARG A 40 -2.48 -1.52 -2.39
C ARG A 40 -1.60 -2.54 -1.70
N PHE A 41 -2.09 -3.76 -1.60
CA PHE A 41 -1.32 -4.90 -1.10
C PHE A 41 -0.81 -5.70 -2.28
N ASN A 42 0.50 -5.64 -2.54
CA ASN A 42 1.15 -6.53 -3.50
C ASN A 42 1.34 -7.88 -2.82
N ILE A 43 0.83 -8.94 -3.42
CA ILE A 43 0.72 -10.28 -2.84
C ILE A 43 1.64 -11.21 -3.60
N GLU A 44 2.54 -11.86 -2.86
CA GLU A 44 3.31 -13.00 -3.32
C GLU A 44 2.89 -14.23 -2.51
N LEU A 45 2.43 -15.26 -3.20
CA LEU A 45 1.81 -16.44 -2.61
C LEU A 45 2.49 -17.72 -3.07
N GLU A 46 2.86 -18.55 -2.11
CA GLU A 46 3.41 -19.88 -2.35
C GLU A 46 2.62 -20.93 -1.58
N ILE A 47 2.16 -21.97 -2.26
CA ILE A 47 1.45 -23.12 -1.70
C ILE A 47 2.19 -24.38 -2.16
N GLU A 48 2.70 -25.22 -1.29
CA GLU A 48 3.43 -26.42 -1.72
C GLU A 48 2.50 -27.60 -2.04
N SER A 49 1.29 -27.62 -1.49
CA SER A 49 0.32 -28.69 -1.73
C SER A 49 -0.31 -28.61 -3.13
N ASP A 50 0.02 -29.59 -3.97
CA ASP A 50 -0.60 -29.80 -5.28
C ASP A 50 -2.09 -30.09 -5.18
N PHE A 51 -2.51 -30.84 -4.15
CA PHE A 51 -3.91 -31.12 -3.87
C PHE A 51 -4.69 -29.82 -3.66
N LEU A 52 -4.21 -28.92 -2.80
CA LEU A 52 -4.90 -27.66 -2.53
C LEU A 52 -4.85 -26.70 -3.72
N ARG A 53 -3.73 -26.64 -4.46
CA ARG A 53 -3.65 -25.89 -5.73
C ARG A 53 -4.70 -26.37 -6.72
N LYS A 54 -4.91 -27.69 -6.84
CA LYS A 54 -5.93 -28.28 -7.70
C LYS A 54 -7.35 -27.92 -7.23
N LEU A 55 -7.62 -27.93 -5.93
CA LEU A 55 -8.94 -27.52 -5.42
C LEU A 55 -9.24 -26.04 -5.71
N LEU A 56 -8.24 -25.18 -5.58
CA LEU A 56 -8.36 -23.75 -5.90
C LEU A 56 -8.56 -23.53 -7.41
N SER A 57 -7.77 -24.19 -8.27
CA SER A 57 -7.89 -24.05 -9.74
C SER A 57 -9.20 -24.62 -10.28
N THR A 58 -9.73 -25.68 -9.67
CA THR A 58 -11.04 -26.26 -10.00
C THR A 58 -12.22 -25.58 -9.30
N ARG A 59 -11.98 -24.49 -8.55
CA ARG A 59 -13.00 -23.72 -7.81
C ARG A 59 -13.82 -24.54 -6.81
N LYS A 60 -13.22 -25.59 -6.26
CA LYS A 60 -13.77 -26.37 -5.12
C LYS A 60 -13.39 -25.77 -3.77
N ALA A 61 -12.36 -24.93 -3.75
CA ALA A 61 -11.96 -24.09 -2.63
C ALA A 61 -11.89 -22.61 -3.05
N LYS A 62 -11.83 -21.72 -2.06
CA LYS A 62 -11.57 -20.28 -2.21
C LYS A 62 -10.35 -19.90 -1.42
N LEU A 63 -9.65 -18.89 -1.92
CA LEU A 63 -8.58 -18.21 -1.21
C LEU A 63 -9.10 -16.87 -0.71
N TYR A 64 -8.85 -16.59 0.56
CA TYR A 64 -9.22 -15.34 1.22
C TYR A 64 -7.98 -14.68 1.80
N LEU A 65 -7.76 -13.41 1.47
CA LEU A 65 -6.89 -12.56 2.26
C LEU A 65 -7.70 -12.05 3.47
N VAL A 66 -7.27 -12.48 4.65
CA VAL A 66 -7.79 -12.00 5.92
C VAL A 66 -6.96 -10.80 6.33
N VAL A 67 -7.59 -9.64 6.47
CA VAL A 67 -6.95 -8.44 7.04
C VAL A 67 -7.56 -8.20 8.41
N GLN A 68 -6.74 -8.31 9.45
CA GLN A 68 -7.14 -8.08 10.83
C GLN A 68 -6.51 -6.78 11.32
N SER A 69 -7.33 -5.75 11.53
CA SER A 69 -6.93 -4.56 12.28
C SER A 69 -7.76 -4.45 13.56
N LYS A 70 -8.73 -3.53 13.63
CA LYS A 70 -9.76 -3.51 14.69
C LYS A 70 -10.79 -4.62 14.47
N ASP A 71 -11.22 -4.78 13.21
CA ASP A 71 -12.15 -5.80 12.76
C ASP A 71 -11.45 -6.77 11.81
N ASN A 72 -12.04 -7.95 11.63
CA ASN A 72 -11.61 -8.92 10.60
C ASN A 72 -12.34 -8.63 9.29
N LYS A 73 -11.59 -8.36 8.23
CA LYS A 73 -12.11 -8.26 6.87
C LYS A 73 -11.55 -9.41 6.03
N PHE A 74 -12.37 -9.88 5.10
CA PHE A 74 -12.05 -11.01 4.22
C PHE A 74 -12.22 -10.56 2.78
N TYR A 75 -11.18 -10.75 1.99
CA TYR A 75 -11.15 -10.42 0.57
C TYR A 75 -10.91 -11.70 -0.20
N GLU A 76 -11.88 -12.12 -1.01
CA GLU A 76 -11.72 -13.25 -1.91
C GLU A 76 -10.69 -12.88 -2.98
N VAL A 77 -9.70 -13.75 -3.18
CA VAL A 77 -8.61 -13.55 -4.15
C VAL A 77 -8.41 -14.82 -4.97
N ASP A 78 -7.89 -14.67 -6.18
CA ASP A 78 -7.50 -15.79 -7.03
C ASP A 78 -6.02 -16.14 -6.81
N LEU A 79 -5.62 -17.36 -7.19
CA LEU A 79 -4.23 -17.82 -7.10
C LEU A 79 -3.22 -16.89 -7.81
N ASN A 80 -3.67 -16.23 -8.87
CA ASN A 80 -2.82 -15.36 -9.70
C ASN A 80 -2.99 -13.87 -9.36
N THR A 81 -3.72 -13.54 -8.29
CA THR A 81 -3.91 -12.15 -7.86
C THR A 81 -2.58 -11.57 -7.38
N LYS A 82 -2.01 -10.65 -8.16
CA LYS A 82 -0.76 -9.97 -7.83
C LYS A 82 -0.92 -8.85 -6.81
N PHE A 83 -2.08 -8.19 -6.81
CA PHE A 83 -2.37 -7.14 -5.84
C PHE A 83 -3.88 -7.01 -5.59
N ILE A 84 -4.22 -6.40 -4.46
CA ILE A 84 -5.58 -5.91 -4.20
C ILE A 84 -5.54 -4.44 -3.79
N ASP A 85 -6.52 -3.68 -4.26
CA ASP A 85 -6.74 -2.29 -3.87
C ASP A 85 -7.90 -2.21 -2.89
N ILE A 86 -7.66 -1.55 -1.75
CA ILE A 86 -8.65 -1.35 -0.71
C ILE A 86 -8.77 0.15 -0.40
N PRO A 87 -9.96 0.75 -0.57
CA PRO A 87 -10.19 2.13 -0.17
C PRO A 87 -9.90 2.36 1.31
N LYS A 88 -9.22 3.47 1.63
CA LYS A 88 -8.88 3.89 3.01
C LYS A 88 -10.11 4.14 3.87
N ASN A 89 -11.26 4.47 3.26
CA ASN A 89 -12.53 4.58 3.98
C ASN A 89 -13.14 3.21 4.36
N ARG A 90 -12.69 2.12 3.74
CA ARG A 90 -13.16 0.76 4.03
C ARG A 90 -12.31 0.08 5.07
N ILE A 91 -11.06 0.46 5.28
CA ILE A 91 -10.19 -0.16 6.27
C ILE A 91 -9.21 0.86 6.85
N SER A 92 -8.97 0.77 8.17
CA SER A 92 -7.87 1.46 8.82
C SER A 92 -6.72 0.48 9.03
N ILE A 93 -5.53 0.85 8.55
CA ILE A 93 -4.28 0.13 8.80
C ILE A 93 -3.50 0.85 9.90
N ASN A 94 -2.85 0.09 10.75
CA ASN A 94 -1.96 0.57 11.80
C ASN A 94 -0.85 -0.47 12.05
N ASN A 95 0.06 -0.16 12.97
CA ASN A 95 1.20 -1.01 13.31
C ASN A 95 0.83 -2.33 14.01
N ARG A 96 -0.46 -2.65 14.13
CA ARG A 96 -0.98 -3.93 14.63
C ARG A 96 -1.76 -4.70 13.56
N THR A 97 -1.87 -4.13 12.35
CA THR A 97 -2.62 -4.76 11.28
C THR A 97 -1.88 -5.99 10.81
N SER A 98 -2.57 -7.13 10.84
CA SER A 98 -2.04 -8.43 10.50
C SER A 98 -2.77 -8.98 9.29
N LEU A 99 -2.05 -9.70 8.43
CA LEU A 99 -2.62 -10.37 7.26
C LEU A 99 -2.29 -11.85 7.26
N GLN A 100 -3.20 -12.63 6.71
CA GLN A 100 -3.03 -14.06 6.51
C GLN A 100 -3.87 -14.52 5.32
N MET A 101 -3.33 -15.42 4.50
CA MET A 101 -4.09 -16.12 3.49
C MET A 101 -4.75 -17.36 4.10
N SER A 102 -6.01 -17.58 3.73
CA SER A 102 -6.83 -18.69 4.20
C SER A 102 -7.46 -19.41 3.02
N ILE A 103 -7.36 -20.73 3.00
CA ILE A 103 -8.04 -21.59 2.02
C ILE A 103 -9.29 -22.17 2.69
N GLN A 104 -10.44 -21.98 2.07
CA GLN A 104 -11.73 -22.47 2.57
C GLN A 104 -12.42 -23.34 1.51
N SER A 105 -13.01 -24.47 1.93
CA SER A 105 -13.80 -25.32 1.03
C SER A 105 -15.11 -24.63 0.60
N LYS A 106 -15.52 -24.83 -0.66
CA LYS A 106 -16.84 -24.37 -1.17
C LYS A 106 -17.88 -25.46 -1.17
N GLU A 107 -17.44 -26.70 -1.08
CA GLU A 107 -18.23 -27.92 -1.04
C GLU A 107 -17.57 -28.90 -0.08
N GLU A 108 -18.17 -30.06 0.10
CA GLU A 108 -17.55 -31.17 0.83
C GLU A 108 -16.33 -31.69 0.06
N ILE A 109 -15.22 -31.92 0.76
CA ILE A 109 -13.94 -32.31 0.16
C ILE A 109 -13.50 -33.65 0.74
N SER A 110 -13.40 -34.66 -0.11
CA SER A 110 -12.75 -35.93 0.21
C SER A 110 -11.22 -35.81 0.07
N PHE A 111 -10.50 -36.33 1.04
CA PHE A 111 -9.04 -36.40 1.06
C PHE A 111 -8.50 -37.74 0.51
N ALA A 112 -9.35 -38.61 -0.04
CA ALA A 112 -8.95 -39.91 -0.58
C ALA A 112 -7.81 -39.82 -1.62
N TYR A 113 -7.75 -38.72 -2.37
CA TYR A 113 -6.74 -38.44 -3.39
C TYR A 113 -5.67 -37.44 -2.94
N ASN A 114 -5.64 -37.07 -1.67
CA ASN A 114 -4.63 -36.18 -1.11
C ASN A 114 -3.37 -37.00 -0.78
N ASN A 115 -2.33 -36.86 -1.61
CA ASN A 115 -1.04 -37.52 -1.40
C ASN A 115 -0.06 -36.65 -0.63
N ASP A 116 -0.42 -35.39 -0.34
CA ASP A 116 0.46 -34.38 0.24
C ASP A 116 0.47 -34.43 1.77
N ILE A 117 -0.47 -35.14 2.38
CA ILE A 117 -0.58 -35.34 3.82
C ILE A 117 0.50 -36.29 4.35
N ASN A 118 0.87 -36.16 5.62
CA ASN A 118 1.89 -36.98 6.24
C ASN A 118 1.52 -38.48 6.33
N SER A 119 2.48 -39.31 6.72
CA SER A 119 2.28 -40.75 6.86
C SER A 119 1.15 -41.13 7.83
N PHE A 120 0.98 -40.39 8.93
CA PHE A 120 -0.08 -40.63 9.90
C PHE A 120 -1.47 -40.50 9.27
N PHE A 121 -1.74 -39.39 8.57
CA PHE A 121 -3.03 -39.15 7.92
C PHE A 121 -3.23 -39.97 6.65
N LYS A 122 -2.16 -40.41 5.99
CA LYS A 122 -2.24 -41.27 4.79
C LYS A 122 -2.97 -42.59 5.08
N GLU A 123 -2.85 -43.15 6.28
CA GLU A 123 -3.47 -44.43 6.65
C GLU A 123 -5.00 -44.42 6.63
N PHE A 124 -5.62 -43.27 6.90
CA PHE A 124 -7.08 -43.11 6.99
C PHE A 124 -7.61 -42.02 6.05
N ARG A 125 -6.84 -41.63 5.04
CA ARG A 125 -7.17 -40.51 4.13
C ARG A 125 -8.48 -40.69 3.37
N GLU A 126 -8.89 -41.93 3.13
CA GLU A 126 -10.13 -42.27 2.43
C GLU A 126 -11.36 -41.94 3.28
N ASP A 127 -11.21 -41.99 4.61
CA ASP A 127 -12.27 -41.68 5.58
C ASP A 127 -12.34 -40.17 5.92
N ILE A 128 -11.33 -39.40 5.51
CA ILE A 128 -11.28 -37.96 5.79
C ILE A 128 -12.15 -37.22 4.77
N VAL A 129 -13.32 -36.79 5.26
CA VAL A 129 -14.25 -35.93 4.52
C VAL A 129 -14.43 -34.63 5.28
N VAL A 130 -14.04 -33.53 4.65
CA VAL A 130 -14.10 -32.18 5.23
C VAL A 130 -15.34 -31.45 4.74
N SER A 131 -16.09 -30.88 5.66
CA SER A 131 -17.36 -30.22 5.37
C SER A 131 -17.20 -28.95 4.51
N ARG A 132 -18.31 -28.52 3.91
CA ARG A 132 -18.41 -27.24 3.20
C ARG A 132 -18.09 -26.06 4.13
N TYR A 133 -17.34 -25.08 3.64
CA TYR A 133 -16.88 -23.88 4.36
C TYR A 133 -15.86 -24.12 5.47
N ALA A 134 -15.32 -25.32 5.56
CA ALA A 134 -14.22 -25.64 6.44
C ALA A 134 -12.91 -25.03 5.94
N ILE A 135 -12.00 -24.75 6.87
CA ILE A 135 -10.64 -24.30 6.57
C ILE A 135 -9.83 -25.50 6.09
N LEU A 136 -9.09 -25.34 4.99
CA LEU A 136 -8.19 -26.35 4.43
C LEU A 136 -6.72 -25.98 4.63
N GLY A 137 -6.42 -24.70 4.82
CA GLY A 137 -5.07 -24.23 5.07
C GLY A 137 -5.03 -22.75 5.43
N PHE A 138 -3.98 -22.33 6.11
CA PHE A 138 -3.68 -20.91 6.36
C PHE A 138 -2.17 -20.64 6.35
N SER A 139 -1.77 -19.49 5.83
CA SER A 139 -0.37 -19.09 5.68
C SER A 139 0.27 -18.61 6.99
N ASN A 140 1.54 -18.25 6.93
CA ASN A 140 2.14 -17.36 7.93
C ASN A 140 1.35 -16.04 8.07
N THR A 141 1.53 -15.39 9.21
CA THR A 141 0.98 -14.06 9.46
C THR A 141 2.02 -13.01 9.11
N VAL A 142 1.64 -12.03 8.30
CA VAL A 142 2.42 -10.81 8.04
C VAL A 142 1.89 -9.72 8.96
N ILE A 143 2.76 -9.01 9.68
CA ILE A 143 2.38 -7.91 10.57
C ILE A 143 2.94 -6.61 9.97
N PHE A 144 2.09 -5.60 9.82
CA PHE A 144 2.55 -4.27 9.46
C PHE A 144 3.13 -3.57 10.67
N GLU A 145 4.36 -3.09 10.54
CA GLU A 145 5.01 -2.27 11.57
C GLU A 145 4.81 -0.76 11.36
N GLY A 146 4.02 -0.39 10.33
CA GLY A 146 3.74 0.99 9.93
C GLY A 146 4.56 1.40 8.70
N SER A 147 3.96 2.19 7.81
CA SER A 147 4.69 2.82 6.69
C SER A 147 5.52 3.98 7.23
N SER A 148 6.78 3.72 7.60
CA SER A 148 7.74 4.81 7.87
C SER A 148 8.29 5.35 6.55
N SER A 149 7.45 5.88 5.67
CA SER A 149 7.95 6.83 4.68
C SER A 149 7.91 8.21 5.35
N LYS A 150 9.04 8.60 5.97
CA LYS A 150 9.32 10.04 6.01
C LYS A 150 9.12 10.53 4.57
N PRO A 151 8.28 11.54 4.31
CA PRO A 151 8.28 12.18 3.00
C PRO A 151 9.73 12.46 2.66
N PHE A 152 10.19 12.15 1.45
CA PHE A 152 11.48 12.64 1.01
C PHE A 152 11.53 14.12 1.36
N ASP A 153 12.58 14.59 2.05
CA ASP A 153 12.75 16.01 2.32
C ASP A 153 12.90 16.69 0.95
N LEU A 154 11.75 17.11 0.41
CA LEU A 154 11.55 17.65 -0.93
C LEU A 154 11.49 19.16 -0.90
N PHE A 155 11.34 19.77 0.28
CA PHE A 155 11.11 21.19 0.43
C PHE A 155 12.10 21.83 1.37
N GLU A 156 12.66 22.96 0.93
CA GLU A 156 13.40 23.90 1.77
C GLU A 156 12.67 25.23 1.83
N ARG A 157 12.77 25.93 2.96
CA ARG A 157 12.25 27.29 3.12
C ARG A 157 13.41 28.22 3.41
N LYS A 158 13.49 29.35 2.69
CA LYS A 158 14.55 30.35 2.86
C LYS A 158 13.95 31.75 2.93
N VAL A 159 14.49 32.60 3.81
CA VAL A 159 14.19 34.04 3.81
C VAL A 159 15.24 34.75 2.97
N ASN A 160 14.80 35.56 2.02
CA ASN A 160 15.67 36.38 1.18
C ASN A 160 15.09 37.80 1.07
N PRO A 161 15.52 38.75 1.92
CA PRO A 161 15.00 40.12 1.90
C PRO A 161 15.24 40.88 0.59
N ALA A 162 16.20 40.43 -0.23
CA ALA A 162 16.50 41.03 -1.52
C ALA A 162 15.58 40.55 -2.66
N LEU A 163 14.59 39.70 -2.38
CA LEU A 163 13.64 39.22 -3.38
C LEU A 163 12.80 40.37 -3.94
N SER A 164 12.68 40.44 -5.27
CA SER A 164 11.83 41.45 -5.92
C SER A 164 10.34 41.16 -5.74
N SER A 165 9.94 39.88 -5.64
CA SER A 165 8.58 39.44 -5.32
C SER A 165 8.43 39.15 -3.82
N ALA A 166 7.20 38.88 -3.36
CA ALA A 166 6.98 38.42 -2.00
C ALA A 166 7.46 36.98 -1.79
N ILE A 167 7.29 36.14 -2.82
CA ILE A 167 7.63 34.71 -2.81
C ILE A 167 8.24 34.34 -4.17
N LYS A 168 9.19 33.40 -4.16
CA LYS A 168 9.77 32.78 -5.36
C LYS A 168 9.98 31.29 -5.13
N ILE A 169 9.64 30.49 -6.12
CA ILE A 169 9.83 29.04 -6.10
C ILE A 169 10.97 28.69 -7.05
N GLU A 170 11.96 28.00 -6.50
CA GLU A 170 13.17 27.56 -7.19
C GLU A 170 13.31 26.04 -7.09
N LEU A 171 13.74 25.40 -8.16
CA LEU A 171 14.08 23.98 -8.16
C LEU A 171 15.58 23.88 -7.93
N GLY A 172 15.99 23.47 -6.74
CA GLY A 172 17.38 23.21 -6.41
C GLY A 172 17.86 21.86 -6.97
N SER A 173 19.08 21.47 -6.63
CA SER A 173 19.66 20.19 -7.05
C SER A 173 18.96 18.99 -6.41
N GLU A 174 18.45 19.14 -5.18
CA GLU A 174 17.86 18.05 -4.40
C GLU A 174 16.46 18.34 -3.84
N THR A 175 16.05 19.62 -3.85
CA THR A 175 14.85 20.10 -3.16
C THR A 175 14.18 21.24 -3.92
N ILE A 176 12.89 21.40 -3.71
CA ILE A 176 12.12 22.58 -4.11
C ILE A 176 12.28 23.64 -3.02
N ILE A 177 12.86 24.78 -3.37
CA ILE A 177 13.17 25.86 -2.43
C ILE A 177 12.08 26.94 -2.56
N ILE A 178 11.38 27.20 -1.45
CA ILE A 178 10.44 28.29 -1.33
C ILE A 178 11.16 29.47 -0.67
N HIS A 179 11.44 30.50 -1.45
CA HIS A 179 12.00 31.75 -0.96
C HIS A 179 10.89 32.71 -0.56
N TYR A 180 10.98 33.23 0.65
CA TYR A 180 10.10 34.24 1.21
C TYR A 180 10.89 35.53 1.35
N ARG A 181 10.33 36.66 0.91
CA ARG A 181 10.97 37.96 1.11
C ARG A 181 11.04 38.33 2.60
N ASP A 182 9.98 38.01 3.32
CA ASP A 182 9.82 38.28 4.75
C ASP A 182 9.62 36.97 5.51
N ALA A 183 10.17 36.87 6.72
CA ALA A 183 10.00 35.72 7.59
C ALA A 183 8.54 35.53 8.02
N ASP A 184 7.77 36.61 8.14
CA ASP A 184 6.36 36.56 8.56
C ASP A 184 5.47 35.81 7.55
N LEU A 185 5.87 35.79 6.27
CA LEU A 185 5.17 35.04 5.22
C LEU A 185 5.29 33.51 5.38
N GLN A 186 6.16 33.03 6.27
CA GLN A 186 6.25 31.62 6.60
C GLN A 186 5.24 31.19 7.67
N PHE A 187 4.51 32.14 8.28
CA PHE A 187 3.56 31.90 9.35
C PHE A 187 4.19 31.23 10.59
N VAL A 188 5.49 31.42 10.81
CA VAL A 188 6.20 30.87 11.96
C VAL A 188 5.57 31.41 13.24
N GLY A 189 5.24 30.51 14.18
CA GLY A 189 4.60 30.87 15.44
C GLY A 189 3.06 30.80 15.44
N LEU A 190 2.40 30.66 14.28
CA LEU A 190 0.96 30.38 14.24
C LEU A 190 0.67 28.88 14.45
N PRO A 191 -0.45 28.52 15.13
CA PRO A 191 -0.98 27.16 15.09
C PRO A 191 -1.19 26.75 13.64
N MET A 192 -0.81 25.52 13.26
CA MET A 192 -0.97 25.01 11.89
C MET A 192 -0.14 25.76 10.82
N SER A 193 0.93 26.47 11.20
CA SER A 193 1.88 27.14 10.28
C SER A 193 2.34 26.29 9.10
N GLY A 194 2.50 24.98 9.31
CA GLY A 194 2.79 24.01 8.26
C GLY A 194 1.75 24.03 7.13
N ASN A 195 0.46 24.05 7.48
CA ASN A 195 -0.64 23.98 6.52
C ASN A 195 -0.88 25.29 5.77
N PHE A 196 -0.54 26.46 6.34
CA PHE A 196 -0.66 27.74 5.61
C PHE A 196 0.32 27.86 4.45
N ASN A 197 1.41 27.10 4.48
CA ASN A 197 2.40 27.07 3.41
C ASN A 197 2.06 26.07 2.29
N ASN A 198 1.01 25.28 2.45
CA ASN A 198 0.61 24.25 1.50
C ASN A 198 0.31 24.75 0.07
N PRO A 199 -0.26 25.97 -0.14
CA PRO A 199 -0.38 26.51 -1.49
C PRO A 199 0.97 26.68 -2.19
N TYR A 200 2.02 27.08 -1.46
CA TYR A 200 3.37 27.24 -2.02
C TYR A 200 4.04 25.89 -2.28
N ILE A 201 3.76 24.89 -1.44
CA ILE A 201 4.15 23.49 -1.68
C ILE A 201 3.51 22.99 -2.98
N TYR A 202 2.20 23.21 -3.16
CA TYR A 202 1.48 22.84 -4.38
C TYR A 202 2.09 23.48 -5.64
N MET A 203 2.33 24.79 -5.61
CA MET A 203 2.99 25.51 -6.71
C MET A 203 4.40 24.96 -6.98
N GLY A 204 5.12 24.59 -5.91
CA GLY A 204 6.43 23.95 -6.00
C GLY A 204 6.39 22.62 -6.72
N LEU A 205 5.45 21.75 -6.34
CA LEU A 205 5.24 20.46 -7.00
C LEU A 205 4.80 20.64 -8.45
N GLN A 206 3.89 21.57 -8.75
CA GLN A 206 3.46 21.84 -10.12
C GLN A 206 4.67 22.18 -11.00
N LYS A 207 5.51 23.12 -10.56
CA LYS A 207 6.71 23.52 -11.29
C LYS A 207 7.70 22.36 -11.47
N ALA A 208 7.89 21.54 -10.44
CA ALA A 208 8.81 20.42 -10.49
C ALA A 208 8.31 19.29 -11.40
N LEU A 209 7.02 18.96 -11.34
CA LEU A 209 6.40 17.93 -12.18
C LEU A 209 6.28 18.38 -13.64
N SER A 210 6.01 19.67 -13.92
CA SER A 210 6.08 20.19 -15.30
C SER A 210 7.49 20.05 -15.87
N ARG A 211 8.54 20.33 -15.08
CA ARG A 211 9.93 20.08 -15.49
C ARG A 211 10.18 18.59 -15.74
N PHE A 212 9.68 17.73 -14.85
CA PHE A 212 9.82 16.28 -14.98
C PHE A 212 9.22 15.77 -16.29
N ILE A 213 8.03 16.23 -16.68
CA ILE A 213 7.42 15.93 -17.99
C ILE A 213 8.33 16.40 -19.13
N GLY A 214 8.86 17.62 -19.05
CA GLY A 214 9.77 18.13 -20.07
C GLY A 214 11.08 17.34 -20.22
N ASN A 215 11.54 16.70 -19.14
CA ASN A 215 12.78 15.95 -19.11
C ASN A 215 12.63 14.48 -19.55
N TYR A 216 11.51 13.84 -19.22
CA TYR A 216 11.31 12.39 -19.39
C TYR A 216 10.10 12.02 -20.24
N GLY A 217 9.32 13.01 -20.71
CA GLY A 217 8.12 12.77 -21.48
C GLY A 217 8.38 12.61 -22.97
N GLU A 218 7.67 11.67 -23.58
CA GLU A 218 7.50 11.58 -25.03
C GLU A 218 6.12 12.17 -25.36
N ASP A 219 6.06 13.11 -26.31
CA ASP A 219 4.83 13.84 -26.66
C ASP A 219 4.08 14.50 -25.48
N GLY A 220 4.81 14.88 -24.43
CA GLY A 220 4.26 15.52 -23.23
C GLY A 220 3.61 14.55 -22.24
N GLN A 221 3.85 13.24 -22.41
CA GLN A 221 3.33 12.18 -21.56
C GLN A 221 4.48 11.37 -20.95
N VAL A 222 4.38 11.05 -19.67
CA VAL A 222 5.34 10.21 -18.96
C VAL A 222 4.62 9.03 -18.32
N TYR A 223 4.99 7.80 -18.70
CA TYR A 223 4.61 6.60 -17.98
C TYR A 223 5.66 6.30 -16.90
N ILE A 224 5.26 6.39 -15.63
CA ILE A 224 6.21 6.34 -14.50
C ILE A 224 6.92 4.97 -14.41
N GLU A 225 6.29 3.89 -14.88
CA GLU A 225 6.93 2.56 -14.86
C GLU A 225 8.04 2.42 -15.90
N ASP A 226 7.98 3.18 -17.00
CA ASP A 226 8.90 3.08 -18.13
C ASP A 226 10.11 4.02 -18.00
N VAL A 227 10.08 4.93 -17.03
CA VAL A 227 11.19 5.85 -16.75
C VAL A 227 12.30 5.12 -15.99
N ASP A 228 13.48 5.10 -16.61
CA ASP A 228 14.73 4.74 -15.94
C ASP A 228 15.02 5.68 -14.77
N LEU A 229 15.71 5.19 -13.73
CA LEU A 229 16.01 6.00 -12.55
C LEU A 229 16.72 7.31 -12.95
N PRO A 230 16.12 8.49 -12.67
CA PRO A 230 16.72 9.78 -13.00
C PRO A 230 18.11 9.99 -12.37
N THR A 231 18.98 10.70 -13.10
CA THR A 231 20.30 11.13 -12.59
C THR A 231 20.21 12.42 -11.78
N ASP A 232 19.31 13.35 -12.15
CA ASP A 232 18.99 14.52 -11.33
C ASP A 232 18.36 14.07 -10.00
N GLN A 233 18.89 14.59 -8.89
CA GLN A 233 18.50 14.07 -7.58
C GLN A 233 17.08 14.46 -7.18
N LEU A 234 16.63 15.67 -7.53
CA LEU A 234 15.25 16.09 -7.28
C LEU A 234 14.28 15.25 -8.12
N ASP A 235 14.57 15.04 -9.40
CA ASP A 235 13.78 14.17 -10.27
C ASP A 235 13.75 12.71 -9.75
N ALA A 236 14.87 12.19 -9.25
CA ALA A 236 14.93 10.85 -8.67
C ALA A 236 14.04 10.72 -7.41
N LYS A 237 14.00 11.75 -6.56
CA LYS A 237 13.09 11.79 -5.40
C LYS A 237 11.63 11.84 -5.85
N LEU A 238 11.30 12.66 -6.86
CA LEU A 238 9.94 12.76 -7.41
C LEU A 238 9.49 11.45 -8.05
N TYR A 239 10.34 10.83 -8.86
CA TYR A 239 10.12 9.51 -9.46
C TYR A 239 9.79 8.46 -8.38
N ARG A 240 10.64 8.35 -7.35
CA ARG A 240 10.43 7.40 -6.25
C ARG A 240 9.13 7.69 -5.49
N LEU A 241 8.82 8.96 -5.24
CA LEU A 241 7.59 9.36 -4.58
C LEU A 241 6.36 9.01 -5.41
N MET A 242 6.35 9.33 -6.69
CA MET A 242 5.27 8.99 -7.62
C MET A 242 5.05 7.48 -7.70
N LYS A 243 6.13 6.69 -7.80
CA LYS A 243 6.07 5.22 -7.80
C LYS A 243 5.54 4.64 -6.48
N ALA A 244 5.97 5.21 -5.35
CA ALA A 244 5.48 4.81 -4.02
C ALA A 244 3.99 5.14 -3.84
N LYS A 245 3.53 6.25 -4.43
CA LYS A 245 2.15 6.75 -4.37
C LYS A 245 1.30 6.31 -5.57
N MET A 246 1.78 5.33 -6.34
CA MET A 246 1.05 4.66 -7.42
C MET A 246 0.55 5.60 -8.54
N VAL A 247 1.32 6.65 -8.83
CA VAL A 247 1.10 7.47 -10.04
C VAL A 247 1.55 6.65 -11.24
N VAL A 248 0.63 6.37 -12.16
CA VAL A 248 0.90 5.56 -13.37
C VAL A 248 1.41 6.44 -14.51
N GLU A 249 0.76 7.59 -14.69
CA GLU A 249 0.96 8.47 -15.83
C GLU A 249 0.99 9.93 -15.36
N LEU A 250 1.87 10.73 -15.97
CA LEU A 250 2.00 12.16 -15.72
C LEU A 250 1.98 12.93 -17.05
N THR A 251 1.01 13.84 -17.19
CA THR A 251 0.85 14.78 -18.31
C THR A 251 0.54 16.17 -17.76
N SER A 252 0.52 17.20 -18.61
CA SER A 252 0.10 18.54 -18.18
C SER A 252 -1.32 18.59 -17.62
N GLU A 253 -2.18 17.64 -18.00
CA GLU A 253 -3.57 17.54 -17.53
C GLU A 253 -3.68 16.76 -16.21
N THR A 254 -2.77 15.80 -15.94
CA THR A 254 -2.82 14.96 -14.74
C THR A 254 -1.90 15.41 -13.60
N ILE A 255 -1.15 16.51 -13.77
CA ILE A 255 -0.28 17.07 -12.71
C ILE A 255 -1.04 17.25 -11.39
N ASP A 256 -2.24 17.81 -11.44
CA ASP A 256 -2.98 18.14 -10.22
C ASP A 256 -3.43 16.87 -9.47
N ASP A 257 -3.81 15.82 -10.19
CA ASP A 257 -4.13 14.50 -9.63
C ASP A 257 -2.89 13.82 -9.04
N ALA A 258 -1.75 13.92 -9.73
CA ALA A 258 -0.47 13.43 -9.21
C ALA A 258 -0.11 14.16 -7.92
N ILE A 259 -0.23 15.50 -7.87
CA ILE A 259 0.02 16.30 -6.66
C ILE A 259 -0.92 15.88 -5.54
N TYR A 260 -2.21 15.73 -5.82
CA TYR A 260 -3.20 15.28 -4.84
C TYR A 260 -2.80 13.94 -4.21
N ASN A 261 -2.30 12.99 -5.01
CA ASN A 261 -1.85 11.68 -4.57
C ASN A 261 -0.54 11.71 -3.77
N ILE A 262 0.46 12.47 -4.23
CA ILE A 262 1.79 12.46 -3.61
C ILE A 262 1.91 13.34 -2.36
N SER A 263 1.07 14.39 -2.26
CA SER A 263 1.13 15.38 -1.18
C SER A 263 0.14 15.13 -0.05
N ASP A 264 -0.65 14.05 -0.13
CA ASP A 264 -1.72 13.70 0.80
C ASP A 264 -2.66 14.91 1.04
N LYS A 265 -3.28 15.42 -0.03
CA LYS A 265 -4.34 16.46 0.02
C LYS A 265 -3.88 17.82 0.56
N VAL A 266 -2.73 18.30 0.09
CA VAL A 266 -2.09 19.53 0.61
C VAL A 266 -3.01 20.76 0.57
N ILE A 267 -3.84 20.91 -0.49
CA ILE A 267 -4.81 22.01 -0.62
C ILE A 267 -6.00 21.87 0.35
N GLU A 268 -6.49 20.66 0.60
CA GLU A 268 -7.57 20.45 1.57
C GLU A 268 -7.09 20.74 2.99
N LYS A 269 -5.86 20.33 3.33
CA LYS A 269 -5.22 20.66 4.61
C LYS A 269 -5.09 22.17 4.81
N TYR A 270 -4.79 22.92 3.74
CA TYR A 270 -4.83 24.40 3.77
C TYR A 270 -6.24 24.91 4.04
N ALA A 271 -7.24 24.45 3.27
CA ALA A 271 -8.62 24.89 3.43
C ALA A 271 -9.17 24.59 4.83
N LEU A 272 -8.84 23.44 5.42
CA LEU A 272 -9.20 23.08 6.80
C LEU A 272 -8.52 24.00 7.82
N ALA A 273 -7.25 24.35 7.62
CA ALA A 273 -6.55 25.29 8.51
C ALA A 273 -7.18 26.69 8.48
N VAL A 274 -7.53 27.18 7.29
CA VAL A 274 -8.23 28.47 7.14
C VAL A 274 -9.61 28.43 7.80
N LYS A 275 -10.40 27.37 7.58
CA LYS A 275 -11.69 27.21 8.24
C LYS A 275 -11.57 27.13 9.77
N GLY A 276 -10.56 26.41 10.26
CA GLY A 276 -10.30 26.28 11.70
C GLY A 276 -9.99 27.62 12.38
N LEU A 277 -9.28 28.52 11.70
CA LEU A 277 -9.08 29.89 12.20
C LEU A 277 -10.39 30.67 12.26
N ALA A 278 -11.23 30.57 11.23
CA ALA A 278 -12.52 31.26 11.20
C ALA A 278 -13.47 30.78 12.31
N THR A 279 -13.43 29.50 12.68
CA THR A 279 -14.28 28.94 13.76
C THR A 279 -13.73 29.13 15.16
N SER A 280 -12.44 29.42 15.32
CA SER A 280 -11.78 29.65 16.63
C SER A 280 -11.64 31.13 16.97
N GLY A 281 -12.17 32.01 16.11
CA GLY A 281 -12.14 33.47 16.25
C GLY A 281 -13.37 34.07 16.93
N ASP A 282 -14.26 33.22 17.49
CA ASP A 282 -15.38 33.60 18.37
C ASP A 282 -15.07 33.25 19.84
#